data_AF-A0A3N5VI09-F1
#
_entry.id   AF-A0A3N5VI09-F1
#
_cell.length_a   1.000
_cell.length_b   1.000
_cell.length_c   1.000
_cell.angle_alpha   90.00
_cell.angle_beta   90.00
_cell.angle_gamma   90.00
#
_symmetry.space_group_name_H-M   'P 1'
#
loop_
_entity.id
_entity.type
_entity.pdbx_description
1 polymer ?
#
loop_
_entity_poly.entity_id
_entity_poly.type
_entity_poly.pdbx_seq_one_letter_code
_entity_poly.pdbx_strand_id
1 'polypeptide(L)'
;MKISELSRRTNVPKETIHYYVREGFIPRPRKKGKNVSDYDESFIERILLIKQIQDHFFLPLSLIKKIVKQRNKFPELKSLLELRTGYFSPLDQFLQKEVVGEEALAKATGMAKKWIKKFEDWGVISSVVREGKKIYSQDDVIIGKLLVDLDRAGFGPKDGVDPESARR
;
A
#
# COMPACT_ATOMS: atom_id res chain seq x y z
N MET A 1 -15.96 -14.85 15.44
CA MET A 1 -15.02 -15.96 15.18
C MET A 1 -13.81 -15.88 16.10
N LYS A 2 -13.14 -17.01 16.38
CA LYS A 2 -11.89 -17.05 17.18
C LYS A 2 -10.67 -16.73 16.30
N ILE A 3 -9.54 -16.38 16.91
CA ILE A 3 -8.30 -16.06 16.17
C ILE A 3 -7.80 -17.22 15.29
N SER A 4 -7.95 -18.48 15.73
CA SER A 4 -7.57 -19.66 14.93
C SER A 4 -8.38 -19.78 13.64
N GLU A 5 -9.67 -19.43 13.70
CA GLU A 5 -10.54 -19.42 12.53
C GLU A 5 -10.22 -18.25 11.59
N LEU A 6 -9.99 -17.06 12.16
CA LEU A 6 -9.54 -15.89 11.40
C LEU A 6 -8.23 -16.17 10.66
N SER A 7 -7.25 -16.77 11.34
CA SER A 7 -5.97 -17.17 10.78
C SER A 7 -6.12 -18.14 9.61
N ARG A 8 -6.97 -19.17 9.76
CA ARG A 8 -7.27 -20.13 8.69
C ARG A 8 -7.94 -19.46 7.49
N ARG A 9 -8.93 -18.59 7.72
CA ARG A 9 -9.69 -17.94 6.64
C ARG A 9 -8.89 -16.89 5.88
N THR A 10 -7.90 -16.27 6.52
CA THR A 10 -7.04 -15.24 5.90
C THR A 10 -5.70 -15.78 5.42
N ASN A 11 -5.37 -17.03 5.75
CA ASN A 11 -4.04 -17.61 5.56
C ASN A 11 -2.90 -16.76 6.17
N VAL A 12 -3.19 -16.09 7.31
CA VAL A 12 -2.23 -15.25 8.04
C VAL A 12 -1.95 -15.85 9.41
N PRO A 13 -0.68 -16.01 9.83
CA PRO A 13 -0.33 -16.53 11.15
C PRO A 13 -0.92 -15.69 12.29
N LYS A 14 -1.21 -16.34 13.42
CA LYS A 14 -1.80 -15.68 14.60
C LYS A 14 -0.92 -14.54 15.13
N GLU A 15 0.40 -14.74 15.08
CA GLU A 15 1.42 -13.78 15.49
C GLU A 15 1.33 -12.50 14.65
N THR A 16 1.15 -12.65 13.33
CA THR A 16 0.98 -11.52 12.40
C THR A 16 -0.34 -10.80 12.63
N ILE A 17 -1.42 -11.53 12.92
CA ILE A 17 -2.71 -10.92 13.30
C ILE A 17 -2.56 -10.13 14.60
N HIS A 18 -1.88 -10.67 15.61
CA HIS A 18 -1.59 -9.94 16.85
C HIS A 18 -0.75 -8.70 16.60
N TYR A 19 0.25 -8.79 15.72
CA TYR A 19 1.04 -7.64 15.28
C TYR A 19 0.14 -6.57 14.64
N TYR A 20 -0.74 -6.94 13.72
CA TYR A 20 -1.69 -6.00 13.10
C TYR A 20 -2.61 -5.32 14.12
N VAL A 21 -3.04 -6.03 15.17
CA VAL A 21 -3.82 -5.43 16.27
C VAL A 21 -2.97 -4.45 17.08
N ARG A 22 -1.73 -4.83 17.45
CA ARG A 22 -0.84 -3.97 18.27
C ARG A 22 -0.48 -2.69 17.54
N GLU A 23 -0.12 -2.82 16.27
CA GLU A 23 0.21 -1.68 15.42
C GLU A 23 -1.03 -0.94 14.92
N GLY A 24 -2.24 -1.41 15.19
CA GLY A 24 -3.49 -0.72 14.86
C GLY A 24 -3.82 -0.67 13.37
N PHE A 25 -3.37 -1.66 12.60
CA PHE A 25 -3.86 -1.93 11.24
C PHE A 25 -5.30 -2.43 11.26
N ILE A 26 -5.60 -3.27 12.26
CA ILE A 26 -6.96 -3.76 12.54
C ILE A 26 -7.36 -3.34 13.96
N PRO A 27 -8.67 -3.10 14.21
CA PRO A 27 -9.13 -2.66 15.51
C PRO A 27 -8.88 -3.75 16.56
N ARG A 28 -8.91 -3.38 17.84
CA ARG A 28 -8.88 -4.39 18.91
C ARG A 28 -10.18 -5.19 18.87
N PRO A 29 -10.13 -6.54 18.87
CA PRO A 29 -11.32 -7.37 18.88
C PRO A 29 -12.09 -7.21 20.20
N ARG A 30 -13.39 -7.48 20.18
CA ARG A 30 -14.21 -7.45 21.40
C ARG A 30 -13.82 -8.64 22.28
N LYS A 31 -13.58 -8.39 23.57
CA LYS A 31 -13.33 -9.49 24.52
C LYS A 31 -14.67 -10.12 24.92
N LYS A 32 -14.81 -11.42 24.70
CA LYS A 32 -15.94 -12.25 25.19
C LYS A 32 -15.60 -13.03 26.47
N GLY A 33 -14.38 -12.91 26.98
CA GLY A 33 -13.91 -13.55 28.22
C GLY A 33 -12.42 -13.33 28.45
N LYS A 34 -11.84 -13.94 29.49
CA LYS A 34 -10.44 -13.71 29.92
C LYS A 34 -9.42 -13.97 28.78
N ASN A 35 -9.68 -14.98 27.95
CA ASN A 35 -8.81 -15.41 26.83
C ASN A 35 -9.54 -15.55 25.47
N VAL A 36 -10.73 -14.96 25.33
CA VAL A 36 -11.54 -15.10 24.10
C VAL A 36 -11.79 -13.73 23.50
N SER A 37 -11.18 -13.51 22.34
CA SER A 37 -11.42 -12.37 21.46
C SER A 37 -12.37 -12.78 20.34
N ASP A 38 -13.40 -11.96 20.09
CA ASP A 38 -14.34 -12.17 18.99
C ASP A 38 -13.99 -11.24 17.82
N TYR A 39 -13.78 -11.87 16.67
CA TYR A 39 -13.50 -11.24 15.39
C TYR A 39 -14.72 -11.38 14.48
N ASP A 40 -15.12 -10.33 13.78
CA ASP A 40 -16.18 -10.39 12.77
C ASP A 40 -15.59 -10.44 11.35
N GLU A 41 -16.44 -10.51 10.33
CA GLU A 41 -16.05 -10.54 8.91
C GLU A 41 -15.21 -9.31 8.51
N SER A 42 -15.40 -8.16 9.16
CA SER A 42 -14.66 -6.93 8.83
C SER A 42 -13.16 -7.07 9.11
N PHE A 43 -12.75 -8.00 9.98
CA PHE A 43 -11.35 -8.33 10.19
C PHE A 43 -10.75 -9.08 9.01
N ILE A 44 -11.50 -9.99 8.39
CA ILE A 44 -11.06 -10.74 7.21
C ILE A 44 -10.80 -9.78 6.07
N GLU A 45 -11.77 -8.90 5.76
CA GLU A 45 -11.64 -7.91 4.70
C GLU A 45 -10.41 -7.01 4.89
N ARG A 46 -10.16 -6.54 6.12
CA ARG A 46 -8.97 -5.73 6.43
C ARG A 46 -7.68 -6.50 6.23
N ILE A 47 -7.61 -7.74 6.69
CA ILE A 47 -6.38 -8.55 6.60
C ILE A 47 -6.07 -8.91 5.14
N LEU A 48 -7.09 -9.29 4.36
CA LEU A 48 -6.92 -9.58 2.95
C LEU A 48 -6.49 -8.34 2.17
N LEU A 49 -7.05 -7.17 2.49
CA LEU A 49 -6.61 -5.89 1.90
C LEU A 49 -5.14 -5.59 2.22
N ILE A 50 -4.70 -5.79 3.47
CA ILE A 50 -3.29 -5.61 3.85
C ILE A 50 -2.40 -6.53 3.01
N LYS A 51 -2.76 -7.81 2.88
CA LYS A 51 -2.00 -8.78 2.10
C LYS A 51 -1.96 -8.41 0.63
N GLN A 52 -3.08 -8.03 0.02
CA GLN A 52 -3.11 -7.55 -1.37
C GLN A 52 -2.17 -6.35 -1.57
N ILE A 53 -2.15 -5.40 -0.64
CA ILE A 53 -1.27 -4.24 -0.77
C ILE A 53 0.21 -4.64 -0.63
N GLN A 54 0.53 -5.50 0.33
CA GLN A 54 1.89 -6.00 0.55
C GLN A 54 2.40 -6.83 -0.62
N ASP A 55 1.57 -7.74 -1.13
CA ASP A 55 1.96 -8.73 -2.13
C ASP A 55 2.07 -8.11 -3.53
N HIS A 56 1.33 -7.03 -3.84
CA HIS A 56 1.29 -6.44 -5.19
C HIS A 56 1.90 -5.05 -5.33
N PHE A 57 2.02 -4.26 -4.26
CA PHE A 57 2.41 -2.84 -4.37
C PHE A 57 3.64 -2.44 -3.55
N PHE A 58 4.23 -3.37 -2.78
CA PHE A 58 5.44 -3.15 -1.95
C PHE A 58 5.43 -1.86 -1.12
N LEU A 59 4.23 -1.39 -0.76
CA LEU A 59 4.08 -0.15 -0.02
C LEU A 59 4.63 -0.31 1.40
N PRO A 60 5.27 0.73 1.96
CA PRO A 60 5.67 0.70 3.35
C PRO A 60 4.47 0.54 4.28
N LEU A 61 4.67 -0.23 5.34
CA LEU A 61 3.65 -0.55 6.35
C LEU A 61 2.97 0.70 6.95
N SER A 62 3.70 1.82 7.06
CA SER A 62 3.17 3.11 7.51
C SER A 62 2.02 3.62 6.62
N LEU A 63 2.16 3.50 5.31
CA LEU A 63 1.16 3.93 4.33
C LEU A 63 -0.01 2.95 4.26
N ILE A 64 0.27 1.65 4.29
CA ILE A 64 -0.75 0.58 4.35
C ILE A 64 -1.68 0.81 5.54
N LYS A 65 -1.13 1.16 6.71
CA LYS A 65 -1.90 1.46 7.92
C LYS A 65 -2.89 2.61 7.72
N LYS A 66 -2.50 3.66 7.00
CA LYS A 66 -3.39 4.82 6.74
C LYS A 66 -4.51 4.44 5.77
N ILE A 67 -4.17 3.73 4.70
CA ILE A 67 -5.12 3.18 3.73
C ILE A 67 -6.19 2.33 4.43
N VAL A 68 -5.78 1.35 5.24
CA VAL A 68 -6.70 0.42 5.91
C VAL A 68 -7.61 1.12 6.92
N LYS A 69 -7.11 2.17 7.59
CA LYS A 69 -7.89 3.00 8.50
C LYS A 69 -8.94 3.84 7.78
N GLN A 70 -8.64 4.32 6.58
CA GLN A 70 -9.52 5.20 5.81
C GLN A 70 -10.44 4.45 4.83
N ARG A 71 -10.28 3.13 4.65
CA ARG A 71 -11.06 2.33 3.67
C ARG A 71 -12.59 2.50 3.75
N ASN A 72 -13.15 2.68 4.95
CA ASN A 72 -14.60 2.86 5.13
C ASN A 72 -15.10 4.21 4.61
N LYS A 73 -14.21 5.20 4.47
CA LYS A 73 -14.56 6.51 3.94
C LYS A 73 -14.61 6.53 2.40
N PHE A 74 -14.01 5.53 1.75
CA PHE A 74 -13.78 5.56 0.30
C PHE A 74 -13.82 4.14 -0.29
N PRO A 75 -15.01 3.64 -0.65
CA PRO A 75 -15.20 2.32 -1.27
C PRO A 75 -14.39 2.12 -2.56
N GLU A 76 -14.13 3.21 -3.27
CA GLU A 76 -13.44 3.24 -4.56
C GLU A 76 -11.98 2.78 -4.49
N LEU A 77 -11.34 2.90 -3.33
CA LEU A 77 -9.98 2.41 -3.11
C LEU A 77 -9.90 0.89 -3.24
N LYS A 78 -10.93 0.16 -2.79
CA LYS A 78 -11.00 -1.28 -2.94
C LYS A 78 -11.08 -1.66 -4.42
N SER A 79 -11.96 -1.00 -5.17
CA SER A 79 -12.11 -1.20 -6.61
C SER A 79 -10.85 -0.82 -7.39
N LEU A 80 -10.18 0.27 -7.03
CA LEU A 80 -8.91 0.68 -7.64
C LEU A 80 -7.80 -0.37 -7.42
N LEU A 81 -7.68 -0.89 -6.20
CA LEU A 81 -6.73 -1.94 -5.87
C LEU A 81 -7.06 -3.25 -6.57
N GLU A 82 -8.34 -3.66 -6.61
CA GLU A 82 -8.81 -4.85 -7.30
C GLU A 82 -8.55 -4.77 -8.82
N LEU A 83 -8.89 -3.65 -9.46
CA LEU A 83 -8.59 -3.38 -10.86
C LEU A 83 -7.08 -3.50 -11.10
N ARG A 84 -6.25 -2.81 -10.30
CA ARG A 84 -4.80 -2.87 -10.47
C ARG A 84 -4.22 -4.26 -10.20
N THR A 85 -4.68 -5.03 -9.23
CA THR A 85 -4.25 -6.42 -9.05
C THR A 85 -4.62 -7.32 -10.25
N GLY A 86 -5.72 -7.00 -10.95
CA GLY A 86 -6.10 -7.67 -12.20
C GLY A 86 -5.30 -7.23 -13.43
N TYR A 87 -4.77 -5.99 -13.43
CA TYR A 87 -4.02 -5.42 -14.55
C TYR A 87 -2.49 -5.49 -14.40
N PHE A 88 -1.96 -5.63 -13.18
CA PHE A 88 -0.55 -5.92 -12.96
C PHE A 88 -0.32 -7.42 -13.13
N SER A 89 -0.04 -7.83 -14.36
CA SER A 89 0.43 -9.18 -14.60
C SER A 89 1.80 -9.36 -13.93
N PRO A 90 2.09 -10.52 -13.31
CA PRO A 90 3.47 -10.88 -12.95
C PRO A 90 4.45 -10.77 -14.12
N LEU A 91 3.96 -10.81 -15.37
CA LEU A 91 4.76 -10.57 -16.57
C LEU A 91 5.20 -9.11 -16.71
N ASP A 92 4.43 -8.14 -16.22
CA ASP A 92 4.87 -6.76 -16.20
C ASP A 92 6.10 -6.63 -15.31
N GLN A 93 6.11 -7.22 -14.10
CA GLN A 93 7.30 -7.26 -13.23
C GLN A 93 8.54 -7.90 -13.88
N PHE A 94 8.36 -8.82 -14.83
CA PHE A 94 9.45 -9.47 -15.56
C PHE A 94 10.01 -8.60 -16.69
N LEU A 95 9.21 -7.69 -17.26
CA LEU A 95 9.65 -6.77 -18.29
C LEU A 95 10.35 -5.56 -17.66
N GLN A 96 11.56 -5.76 -17.12
CA GLN A 96 12.41 -4.71 -16.58
C GLN A 96 12.66 -3.60 -17.61
N LYS A 97 11.76 -2.63 -17.68
CA LYS A 97 11.98 -1.35 -18.36
C LYS A 97 12.39 -0.36 -17.29
N GLU A 98 13.70 -0.24 -17.12
CA GLU A 98 14.31 0.82 -16.34
C GLU A 98 13.93 2.19 -16.94
N VAL A 99 13.45 3.09 -16.09
CA VAL A 99 13.10 4.45 -16.50
C VAL A 99 14.25 5.37 -16.16
N VAL A 100 14.86 5.96 -17.18
CA VAL A 100 16.04 6.82 -17.03
C VAL A 100 15.60 8.28 -16.89
N GLY A 101 15.85 8.84 -15.72
CA GLY A 101 15.68 10.26 -15.40
C GLY A 101 14.30 10.60 -14.82
N GLU A 102 14.29 11.66 -13.99
CA GLU A 102 13.08 12.17 -13.32
C GLU A 102 11.99 12.59 -14.33
N GLU A 103 12.39 13.06 -15.51
CA GLU A 103 11.46 13.44 -16.59
C GLU A 103 10.70 12.25 -17.15
N ALA A 104 11.40 11.16 -17.40
CA ALA A 104 10.78 9.94 -17.92
C ALA A 104 9.86 9.35 -16.86
N LEU A 105 10.24 9.38 -15.57
CA LEU A 105 9.38 8.94 -14.48
C LEU A 105 8.13 9.82 -14.32
N ALA A 106 8.27 11.15 -14.39
CA ALA A 106 7.14 12.07 -14.35
C ALA A 106 6.16 11.81 -15.49
N LYS A 107 6.65 11.59 -16.71
CA LYS A 107 5.82 11.27 -17.87
C LYS A 107 5.15 9.90 -17.73
N ALA A 108 5.86 8.90 -17.22
CA ALA A 108 5.34 7.54 -17.05
C ALA A 108 4.28 7.44 -15.95
N THR A 109 4.42 8.21 -14.88
CA THR A 109 3.54 8.17 -13.70
C THR A 109 2.43 9.21 -13.73
N GLY A 110 2.63 10.32 -14.45
CA GLY A 110 1.80 11.52 -14.34
C GLY A 110 2.09 12.35 -13.09
N MET A 111 3.15 12.02 -12.33
CA MET A 111 3.53 12.70 -11.10
C MET A 111 4.36 13.95 -11.39
N ALA A 112 4.08 15.04 -10.67
CA ALA A 112 4.91 16.25 -10.77
C ALA A 112 6.32 16.00 -10.21
N LYS A 113 7.36 16.54 -10.86
CA LYS A 113 8.77 16.40 -10.46
C LYS A 113 9.04 16.73 -8.98
N LYS A 114 8.35 17.75 -8.45
CA LYS A 114 8.45 18.13 -7.02
C LYS A 114 8.10 16.98 -6.07
N TRP A 115 7.14 16.14 -6.45
CA TRP A 115 6.68 15.02 -5.64
C TRP A 115 7.59 13.82 -5.79
N ILE A 116 8.12 13.57 -6.99
CA ILE A 116 9.14 12.53 -7.21
C ILE A 116 10.30 12.73 -6.26
N LYS A 117 10.87 13.95 -6.21
CA LYS A 117 11.98 14.26 -5.30
C LYS A 117 11.61 14.05 -3.83
N LYS A 118 10.43 14.50 -3.40
CA LYS A 118 9.95 14.26 -2.02
C LYS A 118 9.79 12.77 -1.69
N PHE A 119 9.23 12.00 -2.61
CA PHE A 119 9.04 10.56 -2.42
C PHE A 119 10.36 9.79 -2.49
N GLU A 120 11.37 10.29 -3.20
CA GLU A 120 12.76 9.83 -3.11
C GLU A 120 13.36 10.12 -1.73
N ASP A 121 13.25 11.37 -1.25
CA ASP A 121 13.77 11.77 0.07
C ASP A 121 13.11 10.97 1.21
N TRP A 122 11.86 10.55 1.01
CA TRP A 122 11.09 9.72 1.92
C TRP A 122 11.30 8.21 1.76
N GLY A 123 12.10 7.79 0.78
CA GLY A 123 12.41 6.38 0.52
C GLY A 123 11.24 5.57 -0.04
N VAL A 124 10.18 6.23 -0.52
CA VAL A 124 9.00 5.59 -1.14
C VAL A 124 9.31 5.18 -2.57
N ILE A 125 9.97 6.08 -3.30
CA ILE A 125 10.57 5.84 -4.61
C ILE A 125 12.08 5.76 -4.41
N SER A 126 12.72 4.83 -5.08
CA SER A 126 14.17 4.64 -5.07
C SER A 126 14.74 4.92 -6.45
N SER A 127 15.95 5.46 -6.51
CA SER A 127 16.71 5.56 -7.75
C SER A 127 18.13 5.08 -7.55
N VAL A 128 18.68 4.49 -8.61
CA VAL A 128 20.09 4.10 -8.71
C VAL A 128 20.76 5.03 -9.72
N VAL A 129 21.91 5.58 -9.37
CA VAL A 129 22.68 6.39 -10.32
C VAL A 129 23.55 5.46 -11.17
N ARG A 130 23.31 5.41 -12.48
CA ARG A 130 24.21 4.78 -13.46
C ARG A 130 24.60 5.82 -14.50
N GLU A 131 25.90 5.92 -14.79
CA GLU A 131 26.44 6.87 -15.78
C GLU A 131 25.99 8.33 -15.54
N GLY A 132 25.88 8.75 -14.27
CA GLY A 132 25.45 10.09 -13.88
C GLY A 132 23.95 10.38 -14.07
N LYS A 133 23.15 9.39 -14.47
CA LYS A 133 21.69 9.50 -14.59
C LYS A 133 20.99 8.67 -13.53
N LYS A 134 19.91 9.22 -12.97
CA LYS A 134 19.01 8.49 -12.08
C LYS A 134 18.22 7.46 -12.89
N ILE A 135 18.22 6.22 -12.43
CA ILE A 135 17.45 5.12 -12.99
C ILE A 135 16.45 4.67 -11.96
N TYR A 136 15.19 4.59 -12.38
CA TYR A 136 14.07 4.11 -11.59
C TYR A 136 13.69 2.72 -12.05
N SER A 137 13.43 1.85 -11.07
CA SER A 137 12.92 0.52 -11.34
C SER A 137 11.48 0.59 -11.83
N GLN A 138 10.98 -0.52 -12.33
CA GLN A 138 9.57 -0.60 -12.67
C GLN A 138 8.68 -0.50 -11.42
N ASP A 139 9.12 -1.01 -10.27
CA ASP A 139 8.38 -0.89 -9.01
C ASP A 139 8.18 0.59 -8.64
N ASP A 140 9.19 1.43 -8.87
CA ASP A 140 9.10 2.88 -8.66
C ASP A 140 8.06 3.54 -9.56
N VAL A 141 7.94 3.07 -10.81
CA VAL A 141 6.90 3.52 -11.74
C VAL A 141 5.52 3.08 -11.25
N ILE A 142 5.40 1.84 -10.76
CA ILE A 142 4.13 1.30 -10.23
C ILE A 142 3.68 2.10 -9.02
N ILE A 143 4.59 2.31 -8.06
CA ILE A 143 4.38 3.12 -6.86
C ILE A 143 4.00 4.54 -7.25
N GLY A 144 4.74 5.18 -8.16
CA GLY A 144 4.46 6.53 -8.62
C GLY A 144 3.07 6.65 -9.25
N LYS A 145 2.70 5.71 -10.13
CA LYS A 145 1.35 5.66 -10.71
C LYS A 145 0.28 5.43 -9.65
N LEU A 146 0.54 4.61 -8.62
CA LEU A 146 -0.42 4.36 -7.54
C LEU A 146 -0.63 5.63 -6.71
N LEU A 147 0.43 6.35 -6.38
CA LEU A 147 0.35 7.61 -5.63
C LEU A 147 -0.45 8.67 -6.40
N VAL A 148 -0.31 8.74 -7.72
CA VAL A 148 -1.11 9.64 -8.57
C VAL A 148 -2.59 9.23 -8.59
N ASP A 149 -2.88 7.93 -8.69
CA ASP A 149 -4.27 7.46 -8.66
C ASP A 149 -4.91 7.67 -7.29
N LEU A 150 -4.15 7.49 -6.20
CA LEU A 150 -4.59 7.81 -4.84
C LEU A 150 -4.91 9.30 -4.70
N ASP A 151 -4.03 10.19 -5.18
CA ASP A 151 -4.28 11.64 -5.21
C ASP A 151 -5.57 11.98 -5.98
N ARG A 152 -5.79 11.35 -7.13
CA ARG A 152 -7.01 11.53 -7.93
C ARG A 152 -8.27 10.99 -7.24
N ALA A 153 -8.14 9.93 -6.46
CA ALA A 153 -9.23 9.30 -5.71
C ALA A 153 -9.53 10.00 -4.37
N GLY A 154 -8.95 11.17 -4.11
CA GLY A 154 -9.20 11.95 -2.90
C GLY A 154 -8.30 11.58 -1.72
N PHE A 155 -7.17 10.93 -1.96
CA PHE A 155 -6.15 10.63 -0.95
C PHE A 155 -4.92 11.54 -1.08
N GLY A 156 -5.13 12.73 -1.66
CA GLY A 156 -4.09 13.71 -1.91
C GLY A 156 -3.85 14.67 -0.75
N PRO A 157 -2.76 15.46 -0.82
CA PRO A 157 -2.55 16.59 0.09
C PRO A 157 -3.73 17.56 0.13
N LYS A 158 -4.45 17.69 -1.00
CA LYS A 158 -5.61 18.59 -1.13
C LYS A 158 -6.82 18.12 -0.33
N ASP A 159 -6.92 16.82 -0.05
CA ASP A 159 -8.03 16.19 0.65
C ASP A 159 -7.75 16.02 2.16
N GLY A 160 -6.68 16.66 2.65
CA GLY A 160 -6.27 16.60 4.05
C GLY A 160 -5.41 15.38 4.41
N VAL A 161 -4.93 14.62 3.42
CA VAL A 161 -3.96 13.56 3.65
C VAL A 161 -2.55 14.14 3.70
N ASP A 162 -1.95 14.15 4.88
CA ASP A 162 -0.56 14.57 5.05
C ASP A 162 0.40 13.70 4.21
N PRO A 163 1.11 14.26 3.22
CA PRO A 163 1.99 13.51 2.33
C PRO A 163 3.21 12.92 3.05
N GLU A 164 3.66 13.52 4.16
CA GLU A 164 4.78 13.00 4.97
C GLU A 164 4.44 11.64 5.60
N SER A 165 3.15 11.27 5.60
CA SER A 165 2.68 9.93 5.92
C SER A 165 3.40 8.77 5.23
N ALA A 166 3.89 9.02 4.02
CA ALA A 166 4.51 8.00 3.19
C ALA A 166 5.98 7.77 3.56
N ARG A 167 6.58 8.61 4.40
CA ARG A 167 7.97 8.50 4.84
C ARG A 167 8.27 7.13 5.44
N ARG A 168 9.33 6.50 4.91
CA ARG A 168 9.92 5.27 5.43
C ARG A 168 10.89 5.56 6.57
#